data_AF-A0A662EN05-F1
#
_entry.id   AF-A0A662EN05-F1
#
_cell.length_a   1.000
_cell.length_b   1.000
_cell.length_c   1.000
_cell.angle_alpha   90.00
_cell.angle_beta   90.00
_cell.angle_gamma   90.00
#
_symmetry.space_group_name_H-M   'P 1'
#
loop_
_entity.id
_entity.type
_entity.pdbx_description
1 polymer ?
#
loop_
_entity_poly.entity_id
_entity_poly.type
_entity_poly.pdbx_seq_one_letter_code
_entity_poly.pdbx_strand_id
1 'polypeptide(L)'
;MRKRSIVGAAVCLLVFGVLVWAEEGTLVRSLSSRFEEGLPEAWEIQEGTWTVEGGVLTGVDGFLISSLSFPTDRRIEARVEFPSGAERAIVVGKYASEQWVKAFLAPDGRTAVVLFAAGEERSWTAEVGPLAEGWHELVLGFAGSRAVFFVDGKKAIEAESPAIGRLAGKAGLGAEGKVLFDDVCVTSFPQPAIITSLGQSPGALMAKILAKKAGLEFLYDPRLKSDALEGTGTLLIVLGASSKGLGAAGIDVEDEITRGHALLNKA
;
A
#
# COMPACT_ATOMS: atom_id res chain seq x y z
N MET A 1 33.72 23.91 -14.13
CA MET A 1 32.54 23.81 -13.24
C MET A 1 31.31 23.44 -14.05
N ARG A 2 30.94 22.16 -14.09
CA ARG A 2 29.71 21.65 -14.73
C ARG A 2 28.69 21.37 -13.63
N LYS A 3 27.64 22.18 -13.52
CA LYS A 3 26.48 21.88 -12.68
C LYS A 3 25.69 20.75 -13.34
N ARG A 4 25.74 19.55 -12.78
CA ARG A 4 24.81 18.46 -13.08
C ARG A 4 23.60 18.63 -12.18
N SER A 5 22.51 19.18 -12.69
CA SER A 5 21.20 19.13 -12.04
C SER A 5 20.56 17.78 -12.34
N ILE A 6 20.49 16.93 -11.31
CA ILE A 6 19.72 15.69 -11.31
C ILE A 6 18.24 16.09 -11.38
N VAL A 7 17.59 15.86 -12.52
CA VAL A 7 16.13 15.90 -12.62
C VAL A 7 15.63 14.55 -12.14
N GLY A 8 15.39 14.44 -10.83
CA GLY A 8 14.63 13.34 -10.25
C GLY A 8 13.17 13.53 -10.61
N ALA A 9 12.62 12.66 -11.45
CA ALA A 9 11.19 12.59 -11.68
C ALA A 9 10.53 12.00 -10.42
N ALA A 10 10.09 12.86 -9.52
CA ALA A 10 9.20 12.46 -8.43
C ALA A 10 7.83 12.15 -9.04
N VAL A 11 7.53 10.85 -9.20
CA VAL A 11 6.17 10.39 -9.43
C VAL A 11 5.45 10.46 -8.09
N CYS A 12 4.90 11.63 -7.76
CA CYS A 12 3.95 11.75 -6.66
C CYS A 12 2.65 11.04 -7.05
N LEU A 13 2.49 9.80 -6.61
CA LEU A 13 1.17 9.18 -6.53
C LEU A 13 0.45 9.83 -5.34
N LEU A 14 -0.41 10.82 -5.61
CA LEU A 14 -1.36 11.32 -4.62
C LEU A 14 -2.44 10.25 -4.42
N VAL A 15 -2.27 9.40 -3.41
CA VAL A 15 -3.35 8.54 -2.93
C VAL A 15 -4.22 9.39 -2.02
N PHE A 16 -5.34 9.88 -2.54
CA PHE A 16 -6.40 10.45 -1.71
C PHE A 16 -7.04 9.29 -0.93
N GLY A 17 -6.88 9.28 0.39
CA GLY A 17 -7.60 8.38 1.27
C GLY A 17 -9.08 8.71 1.24
N VAL A 18 -9.87 7.88 0.55
CA VAL A 18 -11.33 7.87 0.70
C VAL A 18 -11.66 6.70 1.63
N LEU A 19 -12.11 7.04 2.84
CA LEU A 19 -12.75 6.09 3.75
C LEU A 19 -14.14 5.79 3.16
N VAL A 20 -14.23 4.77 2.31
CA VAL A 20 -15.54 4.26 1.84
C VAL A 20 -16.05 3.28 2.89
N TRP A 21 -17.21 3.61 3.45
CA TRP A 21 -17.95 2.84 4.42
C TRP A 21 -18.11 1.39 3.95
N ALA A 22 -17.58 0.44 4.74
CA ALA A 22 -17.75 -0.99 4.52
C ALA A 22 -19.00 -1.46 5.28
N GLU A 23 -20.02 -1.94 4.56
CA GLU A 23 -21.04 -2.82 5.15
C GLU A 23 -20.34 -4.08 5.70
N GLU A 24 -20.84 -4.63 6.81
CA GLU A 24 -20.32 -5.83 7.45
C GLU A 24 -20.05 -6.94 6.42
N GLY A 25 -18.78 -7.33 6.27
CA GLY A 25 -18.33 -8.32 5.28
C GLY A 25 -17.59 -7.77 4.06
N THR A 26 -17.48 -6.44 3.91
CA THR A 26 -16.76 -5.82 2.78
C THR A 26 -15.26 -5.72 3.07
N LEU A 27 -14.43 -6.29 2.18
CA LEU A 27 -12.97 -6.14 2.24
C LEU A 27 -12.60 -4.66 2.01
N VAL A 28 -11.88 -4.06 2.94
CA VAL A 28 -11.46 -2.66 2.83
C VAL A 28 -10.31 -2.54 1.83
N ARG A 29 -10.37 -1.52 0.96
CA ARG A 29 -9.38 -1.31 -0.10
C ARG A 29 -8.18 -0.49 0.34
N SER A 30 -8.33 0.38 1.34
CA SER A 30 -7.27 1.22 1.88
C SER A 30 -7.51 1.55 3.36
N LEU A 31 -6.45 1.48 4.15
CA LEU A 31 -6.34 2.05 5.51
C LEU A 31 -5.08 2.92 5.53
N SER A 32 -5.17 4.14 6.04
CA SER A 32 -4.04 5.05 6.21
C SER A 32 -4.04 5.61 7.62
N SER A 33 -2.89 5.67 8.27
CA SER A 33 -2.77 6.10 9.67
C SER A 33 -1.48 6.90 9.88
N ARG A 34 -1.65 8.18 10.23
CA ARG A 34 -0.59 9.12 10.63
C ARG A 34 -0.63 9.50 12.10
N PHE A 35 -1.56 8.90 12.85
CA PHE A 35 -1.71 9.04 14.31
C PHE A 35 -1.79 10.47 14.88
N GLU A 36 -2.04 11.50 14.06
CA GLU A 36 -2.10 12.91 14.48
C GLU A 36 -3.16 13.17 15.57
N GLU A 37 -4.27 12.43 15.52
CA GLU A 37 -5.40 12.53 16.46
C GLU A 37 -5.43 11.41 17.52
N GLY A 38 -4.37 10.60 17.62
CA GLY A 38 -4.31 9.41 18.48
C GLY A 38 -4.36 8.10 17.71
N LEU A 39 -4.65 7.01 18.42
CA LEU A 39 -4.77 5.67 17.81
C LEU A 39 -6.14 5.52 17.14
N PRO A 40 -6.23 5.33 15.81
CA PRO A 40 -7.52 5.18 15.14
C PRO A 40 -8.27 3.92 15.60
N GLU A 41 -9.61 3.98 15.65
CA GLU A 41 -10.49 2.84 16.01
C GLU A 41 -10.32 1.62 15.10
N ALA A 42 -9.74 1.83 13.90
CA ALA A 42 -9.40 0.75 12.99
C ALA A 42 -8.31 -0.20 13.53
N TRP A 43 -7.65 0.15 14.63
CA TRP A 43 -6.56 -0.62 15.24
C TRP A 43 -6.95 -1.14 16.63
N GLU A 44 -6.79 -2.45 16.82
CA GLU A 44 -7.09 -3.16 18.06
C GLU A 44 -5.78 -3.64 18.70
N ILE A 45 -5.51 -3.20 19.92
CA ILE A 45 -4.39 -3.69 20.73
C ILE A 45 -4.69 -5.14 21.11
N GLN A 46 -3.85 -6.07 20.64
CA GLN A 46 -3.94 -7.47 21.03
C GLN A 46 -3.04 -7.77 22.23
N GLU A 47 -1.85 -7.17 22.23
CA GLU A 47 -0.81 -7.40 23.25
C GLU A 47 0.10 -6.18 23.34
N GLY A 48 0.78 -6.03 24.48
CA GLY A 48 1.79 -5.01 24.71
C GLY A 48 1.20 -3.65 25.04
N THR A 49 2.08 -2.64 25.03
CA THR A 49 1.70 -1.24 25.27
C THR A 49 1.81 -0.45 23.98
N TRP A 50 0.73 0.25 23.61
CA TRP A 50 0.68 1.10 22.43
C TRP A 50 0.21 2.49 22.82
N THR A 51 1.04 3.50 22.55
CA THR A 51 0.74 4.90 22.88
C THR A 51 1.03 5.80 21.70
N VAL A 52 0.25 6.85 21.55
CA VAL A 52 0.47 7.86 20.52
C VAL A 52 0.90 9.17 21.17
N GLU A 53 2.03 9.71 20.72
CA GLU A 53 2.55 10.98 21.18
C GLU A 53 3.09 11.77 19.98
N GLY A 54 2.62 13.01 19.79
CA GLY A 54 3.11 13.89 18.72
C GLY A 54 2.89 13.35 17.30
N GLY A 55 1.84 12.56 17.06
CA GLY A 55 1.59 11.93 15.75
C GLY A 55 2.40 10.64 15.50
N VAL A 56 3.17 10.17 16.48
CA VAL A 56 3.95 8.94 16.35
C VAL A 56 3.37 7.85 17.24
N LEU A 57 3.17 6.68 16.66
CA LEU A 57 2.75 5.49 17.41
C LEU A 57 3.97 4.79 17.99
N THR A 58 3.99 4.59 19.30
CA THR A 58 5.02 3.78 20.00
C THR A 58 4.41 2.45 20.39
N GLY A 59 5.04 1.35 19.96
CA GLY A 59 4.74 0.00 20.44
C GLY A 59 5.86 -0.52 21.35
N VAL A 60 5.47 -1.23 22.42
CA VAL A 60 6.39 -1.94 23.31
C VAL A 60 5.88 -3.36 23.53
N ASP A 61 6.68 -4.35 23.10
CA ASP A 61 6.48 -5.78 23.33
C ASP A 61 5.04 -6.25 23.09
N GLY A 62 4.60 -6.23 21.83
CA GLY A 62 3.26 -6.71 21.50
C GLY A 62 2.82 -6.49 20.06
N PHE A 63 1.51 -6.66 19.84
CA PHE A 63 0.87 -6.63 18.53
C PHE A 63 -0.35 -5.70 18.50
N LEU A 64 -0.46 -4.97 17.40
CA LEU A 64 -1.59 -4.13 17.04
C LEU A 64 -2.17 -4.65 15.73
N ILE A 65 -3.42 -5.08 15.73
CA ILE A 65 -4.05 -5.71 14.57
C ILE A 65 -5.25 -4.87 14.14
N SER A 66 -5.49 -4.74 12.83
CA SER A 66 -6.63 -4.01 12.31
C SER A 66 -7.96 -4.69 12.65
N SER A 67 -9.00 -3.91 12.92
CA SER A 67 -10.39 -4.41 12.94
C SER A 67 -10.88 -4.77 11.52
N LEU A 68 -10.27 -4.15 10.51
CA LEU A 68 -10.59 -4.31 9.08
C LEU A 68 -9.90 -5.53 8.46
N SER A 69 -10.54 -6.14 7.45
CA SER A 69 -9.98 -7.23 6.63
C SER A 69 -9.72 -6.79 5.19
N PHE A 70 -8.65 -7.33 4.61
CA PHE A 70 -8.12 -6.96 3.29
C PHE A 70 -8.04 -8.18 2.37
N PRO A 71 -8.12 -8.00 1.03
CA PRO A 71 -8.04 -9.08 0.04
C PRO A 71 -6.65 -9.70 -0.04
N THR A 72 -6.53 -10.86 -0.69
CA THR A 72 -5.27 -11.63 -0.80
C THR A 72 -4.13 -10.80 -1.40
N ASP A 73 -4.40 -10.05 -2.47
CA ASP A 73 -3.41 -9.19 -3.12
C ASP A 73 -3.50 -7.78 -2.55
N ARG A 74 -2.44 -7.39 -1.86
CA ARG A 74 -2.36 -6.16 -1.07
C ARG A 74 -0.92 -5.82 -0.74
N ARG A 75 -0.69 -4.64 -0.20
CA ARG A 75 0.57 -4.25 0.43
C ARG A 75 0.29 -3.56 1.75
N ILE A 76 1.24 -3.68 2.67
CA ILE A 76 1.31 -2.87 3.88
C ILE A 76 2.64 -2.13 3.89
N GLU A 77 2.58 -0.87 4.27
CA GLU A 77 3.67 0.08 4.31
C GLU A 77 3.69 0.69 5.71
N ALA A 78 4.88 0.90 6.26
CA ALA A 78 5.06 1.58 7.53
C ALA A 78 6.44 2.24 7.55
N ARG A 79 6.52 3.43 8.12
CA ARG A 79 7.79 4.01 8.55
C ARG A 79 8.07 3.55 9.97
N VAL A 80 9.30 3.13 10.22
CA VAL A 80 9.73 2.66 11.54
C VAL A 80 11.00 3.36 11.99
N GLU A 81 11.13 3.62 13.28
CA GLU A 81 12.37 4.11 13.88
C GLU A 81 12.69 3.27 15.12
N PHE A 82 13.97 3.02 15.32
CA PHE A 82 14.51 2.12 16.34
C PHE A 82 15.17 2.92 17.48
N PRO A 83 14.41 3.35 18.52
CA PRO A 83 15.00 3.99 19.69
C PRO A 83 15.82 2.98 20.52
N SER A 84 16.49 3.48 21.57
CA SER A 84 17.18 2.62 22.53
C SER A 84 16.22 1.56 23.11
N GLY A 85 16.63 0.29 23.05
CA GLY A 85 15.82 -0.84 23.49
C GLY A 85 14.89 -1.42 22.42
N ALA A 86 15.02 -1.01 21.16
CA ALA A 86 14.34 -1.66 20.04
C ALA A 86 15.03 -2.98 19.66
N GLU A 87 14.25 -4.05 19.46
CA GLU A 87 14.78 -5.33 18.97
C GLU A 87 14.29 -5.64 17.56
N ARG A 88 12.98 -5.57 17.31
CA ARG A 88 12.39 -5.79 15.98
C ARG A 88 11.13 -4.97 15.76
N ALA A 89 11.06 -4.33 14.60
CA ALA A 89 9.84 -3.80 14.03
C ALA A 89 9.19 -4.88 13.16
N ILE A 90 7.91 -5.16 13.36
CA ILE A 90 7.16 -6.19 12.64
C ILE A 90 6.03 -5.54 11.86
N VAL A 91 5.90 -5.93 10.60
CA VAL A 91 4.77 -5.61 9.75
C VAL A 91 4.01 -6.91 9.49
N VAL A 92 2.79 -7.02 10.03
CA VAL A 92 1.90 -8.16 9.81
C VAL A 92 1.09 -7.90 8.56
N GLY A 93 1.55 -8.46 7.43
CA GLY A 93 0.88 -8.29 6.15
C GLY A 93 -0.43 -9.06 6.04
N LYS A 94 -0.47 -10.26 6.65
CA LYS A 94 -1.67 -11.10 6.67
C LYS A 94 -1.86 -11.75 8.02
N TYR A 95 -3.09 -11.69 8.53
CA TYR A 95 -3.48 -12.33 9.79
C TYR A 95 -4.91 -12.87 9.70
N ALA A 96 -5.07 -14.18 9.93
CA ALA A 96 -6.35 -14.85 10.07
C ALA A 96 -6.21 -16.01 11.06
N SER A 97 -6.69 -15.81 12.30
CA SER A 97 -6.72 -16.75 13.43
C SER A 97 -5.43 -17.55 13.67
N GLU A 98 -5.20 -18.60 12.89
CA GLU A 98 -4.06 -19.53 13.01
C GLU A 98 -3.09 -19.46 11.81
N GLN A 99 -3.22 -18.44 10.98
CA GLN A 99 -2.41 -18.25 9.79
C GLN A 99 -1.97 -16.81 9.67
N TRP A 100 -0.69 -16.59 9.37
CA TRP A 100 -0.18 -15.25 9.16
C TRP A 100 1.01 -15.21 8.21
N VAL A 101 1.19 -14.05 7.60
CA VAL A 101 2.44 -13.66 6.97
C VAL A 101 2.87 -12.34 7.57
N LYS A 102 4.06 -12.33 8.17
CA LYS A 102 4.68 -11.13 8.75
C LYS A 102 6.09 -10.95 8.20
N ALA A 103 6.57 -9.72 8.17
CA ALA A 103 7.97 -9.42 7.98
C ALA A 103 8.50 -8.66 9.19
N PHE A 104 9.78 -8.83 9.50
CA PHE A 104 10.43 -8.03 10.53
C PHE A 104 11.72 -7.38 10.02
N LEU A 105 12.10 -6.27 10.64
CA LEU A 105 13.41 -5.65 10.52
C LEU A 105 13.97 -5.38 11.92
N ALA A 106 15.23 -5.76 12.15
CA ALA A 106 15.98 -5.45 13.36
C ALA A 106 16.98 -4.30 13.12
N PRO A 107 17.42 -3.56 14.17
CA PRO A 107 18.38 -2.46 14.04
C PRO A 107 19.72 -2.87 13.41
N ASP A 108 20.13 -4.12 13.60
CA ASP A 108 21.37 -4.67 13.02
C ASP A 108 21.23 -5.07 11.54
N GLY A 109 20.05 -4.89 10.95
CA GLY A 109 19.79 -5.21 9.55
C GLY A 109 19.28 -6.61 9.29
N ARG A 110 19.14 -7.46 10.31
CA ARG A 110 18.51 -8.77 10.14
C ARG A 110 17.03 -8.60 9.80
N THR A 111 16.58 -9.36 8.82
CA THR A 111 15.19 -9.35 8.39
C THR A 111 14.72 -10.75 7.99
N ALA A 112 13.42 -11.00 8.16
CA ALA A 112 12.77 -12.17 7.62
C ALA A 112 11.35 -11.87 7.15
N VAL A 113 10.89 -12.66 6.18
CA VAL A 113 9.47 -12.90 5.92
C VAL A 113 9.13 -14.26 6.52
N VAL A 114 8.10 -14.31 7.36
CA VAL A 114 7.67 -15.52 8.07
C VAL A 114 6.22 -15.81 7.71
N LEU A 115 6.00 -17.00 7.16
CA LEU A 115 4.68 -17.59 6.93
C LEU A 115 4.45 -18.65 8.02
N PHE A 116 3.34 -18.54 8.72
CA PHE A 116 2.79 -19.63 9.52
C PHE A 116 1.46 -20.07 8.91
N ALA A 117 1.35 -21.34 8.55
CA ALA A 117 0.12 -21.91 8.01
C ALA A 117 0.07 -23.42 8.25
N ALA A 118 -1.13 -23.94 8.55
CA ALA A 118 -1.35 -25.37 8.81
C ALA A 118 -0.43 -25.95 9.91
N GLY A 119 -0.12 -25.15 10.93
CA GLY A 119 0.75 -25.55 12.05
C GLY A 119 2.25 -25.56 11.72
N GLU A 120 2.64 -25.18 10.50
CA GLU A 120 4.04 -25.13 10.07
C GLU A 120 4.51 -23.69 9.89
N GLU A 121 5.75 -23.43 10.32
CA GLU A 121 6.45 -22.17 10.06
C GLU A 121 7.42 -22.33 8.88
N ARG A 122 7.41 -21.36 7.97
CA ARG A 122 8.42 -21.19 6.94
C ARG A 122 8.95 -19.77 6.98
N SER A 123 10.27 -19.63 6.98
CA SER A 123 10.96 -18.35 7.05
C SER A 123 11.91 -18.18 5.87
N TRP A 124 11.94 -16.97 5.32
CA TRP A 124 12.93 -16.51 4.36
C TRP A 124 13.68 -15.35 5.01
N THR A 125 14.99 -15.49 5.17
CA THR A 125 15.82 -14.52 5.89
C THR A 125 16.78 -13.80 4.96
N ALA A 126 17.13 -12.57 5.31
CA ALA A 126 18.18 -11.80 4.65
C ALA A 126 18.82 -10.84 5.66
N GLU A 127 19.88 -10.17 5.23
CA GLU A 127 20.54 -9.10 5.97
C GLU A 127 20.68 -7.90 5.03
N VAL A 128 20.17 -6.75 5.45
CA VAL A 128 20.25 -5.49 4.68
C VAL A 128 21.41 -4.60 5.13
N GLY A 129 22.23 -5.10 6.08
CA GLY A 129 23.33 -4.38 6.73
C GLY A 129 22.85 -3.48 7.87
N PRO A 130 23.77 -2.93 8.67
CA PRO A 130 23.40 -2.08 9.80
C PRO A 130 22.62 -0.86 9.30
N LEU A 131 21.52 -0.58 9.97
CA LEU A 131 20.66 0.53 9.61
C LEU A 131 21.30 1.85 10.02
N ALA A 132 21.07 2.89 9.20
CA ALA A 132 21.39 4.25 9.60
C ALA A 132 20.47 4.70 10.74
N GLU A 133 20.85 5.73 11.49
CA GLU A 133 19.93 6.33 12.46
C GLU A 133 18.73 7.00 11.75
N GLY A 134 17.55 6.88 12.34
CA GLY A 134 16.33 7.56 11.92
C GLY A 134 15.25 6.61 11.37
N TRP A 135 14.41 7.16 10.49
CA TRP A 135 13.25 6.48 9.94
C TRP A 135 13.62 5.60 8.74
N HIS A 136 13.09 4.37 8.74
CA HIS A 136 13.18 3.41 7.65
C HIS A 136 11.80 3.10 7.07
N GLU A 137 11.72 2.94 5.76
CA GLU A 137 10.50 2.56 5.06
C GLU A 137 10.45 1.03 4.90
N LEU A 138 9.38 0.42 5.41
CA LEU A 138 9.10 -1.00 5.26
C LEU A 138 7.90 -1.18 4.33
N VAL A 139 8.04 -2.03 3.30
CA VAL A 139 6.92 -2.40 2.42
C VAL A 139 6.86 -3.92 2.30
N LEU A 140 5.75 -4.52 2.73
CA LEU A 140 5.45 -5.93 2.50
C LEU A 140 4.28 -6.06 1.51
N GLY A 141 4.59 -6.42 0.27
CA GLY A 141 3.62 -6.57 -0.82
C GLY A 141 3.30 -8.03 -1.13
N PHE A 142 2.08 -8.29 -1.60
CA PHE A 142 1.57 -9.61 -1.95
C PHE A 142 0.90 -9.60 -3.33
N ALA A 143 1.26 -10.58 -4.15
CA ALA A 143 0.63 -10.81 -5.46
C ALA A 143 0.62 -12.32 -5.76
N GLY A 144 -0.56 -12.92 -5.73
CA GLY A 144 -0.71 -14.38 -5.85
C GLY A 144 0.11 -15.11 -4.78
N SER A 145 0.90 -16.11 -5.18
CA SER A 145 1.75 -16.91 -4.27
C SER A 145 2.94 -16.15 -3.70
N ARG A 146 3.21 -14.92 -4.13
CA ARG A 146 4.45 -14.20 -3.80
C ARG A 146 4.23 -13.14 -2.71
N ALA A 147 5.19 -13.04 -1.81
CA ALA A 147 5.37 -11.93 -0.90
C ALA A 147 6.73 -11.28 -1.15
N VAL A 148 6.80 -9.96 -1.24
CA VAL A 148 8.04 -9.22 -1.45
C VAL A 148 8.19 -8.18 -0.35
N PHE A 149 9.31 -8.25 0.37
CA PHE A 149 9.64 -7.31 1.42
C PHE A 149 10.73 -6.34 0.94
N PHE A 150 10.44 -5.05 1.04
CA PHE A 150 11.36 -3.97 0.75
C PHE A 150 11.72 -3.22 2.04
N VAL A 151 12.98 -2.82 2.13
CA VAL A 151 13.51 -1.92 3.14
C VAL A 151 14.16 -0.74 2.41
N ASP A 152 13.72 0.48 2.70
CA ASP A 152 14.21 1.72 2.09
C ASP A 152 14.23 1.66 0.55
N GLY A 153 13.12 1.19 -0.02
CA GLY A 153 12.92 1.04 -1.47
C GLY A 153 13.74 -0.08 -2.14
N LYS A 154 14.56 -0.83 -1.40
CA LYS A 154 15.36 -1.95 -1.91
C LYS A 154 14.69 -3.27 -1.56
N LYS A 155 14.58 -4.17 -2.55
CA LYS A 155 14.06 -5.52 -2.32
C LYS A 155 15.00 -6.27 -1.39
N ALA A 156 14.55 -6.58 -0.19
CA ALA A 156 15.29 -7.36 0.79
C ALA A 156 15.03 -8.85 0.62
N ILE A 157 13.74 -9.25 0.52
CA ILE A 157 13.32 -10.65 0.45
C ILE A 157 12.22 -10.82 -0.59
N GLU A 158 12.26 -11.93 -1.31
CA GLU A 158 11.14 -12.44 -2.13
C GLU A 158 10.84 -13.87 -1.66
N ALA A 159 9.62 -14.07 -1.17
CA ALA A 159 9.12 -15.33 -0.67
C ALA A 159 7.99 -15.84 -1.56
N GLU A 160 7.92 -17.15 -1.77
CA GLU A 160 6.89 -17.78 -2.58
C GLU A 160 6.29 -19.02 -1.90
N SER A 161 4.97 -19.05 -1.79
CA SER A 161 4.22 -20.18 -1.26
C SER A 161 2.75 -20.12 -1.72
N PRO A 162 2.13 -21.24 -2.15
CA PRO A 162 0.70 -21.28 -2.45
C PRO A 162 -0.20 -20.89 -1.26
N ALA A 163 0.28 -21.01 -0.01
CA ALA A 163 -0.48 -20.56 1.16
C ALA A 163 -0.57 -19.03 1.22
N ILE A 164 0.46 -18.30 0.79
CA ILE A 164 0.45 -16.83 0.75
C ILE A 164 -0.71 -16.34 -0.12
N GLY A 165 -0.89 -16.92 -1.31
CA GLY A 165 -1.93 -16.49 -2.25
C GLY A 165 -3.37 -16.80 -1.86
N ARG A 166 -3.58 -17.71 -0.90
CA ARG A 166 -4.92 -18.06 -0.41
C ARG A 166 -5.33 -17.27 0.83
N LEU A 167 -4.37 -16.61 1.49
CA LEU A 167 -4.61 -15.93 2.75
C LEU A 167 -5.11 -14.50 2.51
N ALA A 168 -6.36 -14.24 2.90
CA ALA A 168 -6.91 -12.91 3.11
C ALA A 168 -6.89 -12.57 4.61
N GLY A 169 -7.49 -11.46 5.02
CA GLY A 169 -7.71 -11.16 6.45
C GLY A 169 -7.09 -9.84 6.89
N LYS A 170 -6.86 -9.72 8.20
CA LYS A 170 -6.40 -8.50 8.86
C LYS A 170 -4.93 -8.20 8.54
N ALA A 171 -4.52 -6.99 8.87
CA ALA A 171 -3.13 -6.52 8.81
C ALA A 171 -2.73 -5.95 10.18
N GLY A 172 -1.46 -5.68 10.40
CA GLY A 172 -0.98 -5.38 11.74
C GLY A 172 0.43 -4.83 11.82
N LEU A 173 0.76 -4.39 13.01
CA LEU A 173 2.09 -3.99 13.43
C LEU A 173 2.48 -4.82 14.66
N GLY A 174 3.78 -5.02 14.85
CA GLY A 174 4.29 -5.61 16.08
C GLY A 174 5.62 -5.00 16.47
N ALA A 175 5.89 -4.98 17.76
CA ALA A 175 7.14 -4.49 18.32
C ALA A 175 7.71 -5.55 19.26
N GLU A 176 8.97 -5.92 19.05
CA GLU A 176 9.82 -6.56 20.08
C GLU A 176 10.79 -5.48 20.57
N GLY A 177 10.77 -5.20 21.88
CA GLY A 177 11.32 -3.98 22.44
C GLY A 177 10.48 -2.73 22.09
N LYS A 178 11.10 -1.55 22.16
CA LYS A 178 10.44 -0.27 21.87
C LYS A 178 10.62 0.12 20.39
N VAL A 179 9.54 0.25 19.63
CA VAL A 179 9.57 0.66 18.22
C VAL A 179 8.62 1.82 17.97
N LEU A 180 9.04 2.77 17.14
CA LEU A 180 8.21 3.88 16.68
C LEU A 180 7.66 3.58 15.28
N PHE A 181 6.42 3.95 15.02
CA PHE A 181 5.71 3.77 13.76
C PHE A 181 5.04 5.07 13.31
N ASP A 182 5.07 5.31 12.01
CA ASP A 182 4.39 6.42 11.34
C ASP A 182 4.02 6.04 9.89
N ASP A 183 3.17 6.83 9.24
CA ASP A 183 2.73 6.68 7.85
C ASP A 183 2.33 5.23 7.50
N VAL A 184 1.52 4.60 8.36
CA VAL A 184 1.11 3.21 8.17
C VAL A 184 -0.01 3.15 7.15
N CYS A 185 0.18 2.37 6.08
CA CYS A 185 -0.79 2.24 5.01
C CYS A 185 -0.99 0.77 4.62
N VAL A 186 -2.24 0.33 4.54
CA VAL A 186 -2.60 -0.98 3.97
C VAL A 186 -3.44 -0.71 2.75
N THR A 187 -2.99 -1.13 1.57
CA THR A 187 -3.69 -0.90 0.30
C THR A 187 -3.82 -2.17 -0.49
N SER A 188 -4.95 -2.32 -1.17
CA SER A 188 -5.15 -3.35 -2.18
C SER A 188 -5.36 -2.71 -3.54
N PHE A 189 -4.88 -3.41 -4.57
CA PHE A 189 -5.05 -2.99 -5.96
C PHE A 189 -5.79 -4.11 -6.69
N PRO A 190 -7.11 -4.27 -6.46
CA PRO A 190 -7.88 -5.30 -7.11
C PRO A 190 -7.86 -5.10 -8.63
N GLN A 191 -7.62 -6.20 -9.32
CA GLN A 191 -7.57 -6.29 -10.78
C GLN A 191 -8.86 -6.93 -11.32
N PRO A 192 -9.29 -6.63 -12.56
CA PRO A 192 -8.65 -5.71 -13.50
C PRO A 192 -8.83 -4.24 -13.09
N ALA A 193 -7.78 -3.42 -13.33
CA ALA A 193 -7.88 -1.97 -13.19
C ALA A 193 -8.51 -1.34 -14.45
N ILE A 194 -9.18 -0.20 -14.34
CA ILE A 194 -9.55 0.63 -15.49
C ILE A 194 -8.65 1.84 -15.54
N ILE A 195 -8.00 2.07 -16.67
CA ILE A 195 -7.19 3.26 -16.93
C ILE A 195 -7.98 4.17 -17.86
N THR A 196 -8.28 5.38 -17.40
CA THR A 196 -8.96 6.41 -18.20
C THR A 196 -8.20 7.74 -18.16
N SER A 197 -8.50 8.64 -19.10
CA SER A 197 -7.98 10.00 -19.14
C SER A 197 -9.12 10.96 -18.81
N LEU A 198 -8.86 12.03 -18.07
CA LEU A 198 -9.70 13.23 -18.06
C LEU A 198 -8.92 14.34 -18.75
N GLY A 199 -9.41 14.82 -19.89
CA GLY A 199 -8.73 15.77 -20.77
C GLY A 199 -7.72 15.10 -21.70
N GLN A 200 -6.95 15.93 -22.42
CA GLN A 200 -5.86 15.43 -23.27
C GLN A 200 -4.60 15.18 -22.44
N SER A 201 -4.22 13.90 -22.33
CA SER A 201 -2.96 13.49 -21.70
C SER A 201 -2.28 12.36 -22.49
N PRO A 202 -1.01 12.52 -22.90
CA PRO A 202 -0.21 11.37 -23.31
C PRO A 202 0.09 10.43 -22.13
N GLY A 203 -0.11 10.90 -20.89
CA GLY A 203 0.12 10.14 -19.66
C GLY A 203 -0.76 8.91 -19.56
N ALA A 204 -2.00 8.95 -20.06
CA ALA A 204 -2.89 7.79 -20.01
C ALA A 204 -2.35 6.62 -20.85
N LEU A 205 -1.76 6.92 -22.01
CA LEU A 205 -1.09 5.93 -22.84
C LEU A 205 0.18 5.39 -22.17
N MET A 206 0.93 6.25 -21.48
CA MET A 206 2.11 5.83 -20.71
C MET A 206 1.72 4.90 -19.55
N ALA A 207 0.66 5.24 -18.81
CA ALA A 207 0.12 4.41 -17.74
C ALA A 207 -0.28 3.02 -18.26
N LYS A 208 -0.95 2.95 -19.42
CA LYS A 208 -1.23 1.69 -20.11
C LYS A 208 0.03 0.87 -20.42
N ILE A 209 1.09 1.51 -20.93
CA ILE A 209 2.35 0.83 -21.25
C ILE A 209 3.01 0.29 -19.98
N LEU A 210 3.05 1.10 -18.91
CA LEU A 210 3.61 0.70 -17.62
C LEU A 210 2.82 -0.44 -16.98
N ALA A 211 1.50 -0.36 -16.98
CA ALA A 211 0.62 -1.42 -16.49
C ALA A 211 0.84 -2.74 -17.24
N LYS A 212 0.98 -2.68 -18.57
CA LYS A 212 1.33 -3.86 -19.40
C LYS A 212 2.71 -4.43 -19.05
N LYS A 213 3.71 -3.58 -18.84
CA LYS A 213 5.07 -4.02 -18.42
C LYS A 213 5.08 -4.65 -17.03
N ALA A 214 4.23 -4.17 -16.14
CA ALA A 214 4.04 -4.69 -14.80
C ALA A 214 3.18 -5.99 -14.76
N GLY A 215 2.62 -6.41 -15.90
CA GLY A 215 1.79 -7.61 -15.98
C GLY A 215 0.42 -7.47 -15.30
N LEU A 216 -0.08 -6.25 -15.14
CA LEU A 216 -1.40 -6.01 -14.56
C LEU A 216 -2.50 -6.41 -15.54
N GLU A 217 -3.59 -6.98 -15.04
CA GLU A 217 -4.85 -7.04 -15.78
C GLU A 217 -5.51 -5.66 -15.75
N PHE A 218 -5.83 -5.10 -16.92
CA PHE A 218 -6.49 -3.80 -16.99
C PHE A 218 -7.31 -3.62 -18.27
N LEU A 219 -8.32 -2.77 -18.17
CA LEU A 219 -9.03 -2.16 -19.28
C LEU A 219 -8.51 -0.73 -19.50
N TYR A 220 -8.36 -0.32 -20.75
CA TYR A 220 -7.97 1.04 -21.09
C TYR A 220 -9.06 1.67 -21.95
N ASP A 221 -9.75 2.66 -21.40
CA ASP A 221 -10.74 3.47 -22.10
C ASP A 221 -10.48 4.96 -21.81
N PRO A 222 -9.91 5.71 -22.77
CA PRO A 222 -9.62 7.13 -22.57
C PRO A 222 -10.86 8.01 -22.46
N ARG A 223 -12.06 7.50 -22.80
CA ARG A 223 -13.34 8.22 -22.74
C ARG A 223 -14.38 7.47 -21.92
N LEU A 224 -13.90 6.76 -20.89
CA LEU A 224 -14.73 5.95 -20.01
C LEU A 224 -15.92 6.75 -19.48
N LYS A 225 -17.10 6.19 -19.65
CA LYS A 225 -18.34 6.70 -19.06
C LYS A 225 -18.62 5.97 -17.75
N SER A 226 -19.34 6.63 -16.85
CA SER A 226 -19.65 6.07 -15.53
C SER A 226 -20.52 4.81 -15.61
N ASP A 227 -21.42 4.69 -16.58
CA ASP A 227 -22.20 3.46 -16.82
C ASP A 227 -21.32 2.22 -17.00
N ALA A 228 -20.16 2.34 -17.65
CA ALA A 228 -19.19 1.28 -17.86
C ALA A 228 -18.36 0.89 -16.61
N LEU A 229 -18.53 1.58 -15.48
CA LEU A 229 -18.00 1.15 -14.18
C LEU A 229 -18.88 0.02 -13.63
N GLU A 230 -18.72 -1.19 -14.15
CA GLU A 230 -19.33 -2.40 -13.59
C GLU A 230 -18.26 -3.47 -13.35
N GLY A 231 -18.19 -3.98 -12.11
CA GLY A 231 -17.35 -5.14 -11.77
C GLY A 231 -15.84 -4.93 -11.71
N THR A 232 -15.33 -3.71 -11.82
CA THR A 232 -13.86 -3.44 -11.83
C THR A 232 -13.34 -2.91 -10.50
N GLY A 233 -12.18 -3.42 -10.08
CA GLY A 233 -11.63 -3.20 -8.75
C GLY A 233 -10.96 -1.85 -8.53
N THR A 234 -10.28 -1.30 -9.53
CA THR A 234 -9.48 -0.06 -9.36
C THR A 234 -9.65 0.88 -10.54
N LEU A 235 -10.02 2.15 -10.29
CA LEU A 235 -10.09 3.20 -11.31
C LEU A 235 -8.83 4.09 -11.25
N LEU A 236 -8.01 4.05 -12.30
CA LEU A 236 -6.86 4.93 -12.50
C LEU A 236 -7.24 6.06 -13.47
N ILE A 237 -7.36 7.28 -12.94
CA ILE A 237 -7.64 8.47 -13.73
C ILE A 237 -6.34 9.23 -13.98
N VAL A 238 -5.98 9.42 -15.25
CA VAL A 238 -4.87 10.28 -15.62
C VAL A 238 -5.39 11.65 -16.03
N LEU A 239 -5.03 12.68 -15.26
CA LEU A 239 -5.41 14.06 -15.56
C LEU A 239 -4.56 14.62 -16.71
N GLY A 240 -5.23 15.26 -17.65
CA GLY A 240 -4.65 15.95 -18.80
C GLY A 240 -4.99 17.43 -18.78
N ALA A 241 -4.01 18.27 -18.49
CA ALA A 241 -4.21 19.72 -18.34
C ALA A 241 -3.87 20.54 -19.60
N SER A 242 -3.82 19.95 -20.80
CA SER A 242 -3.46 20.68 -22.01
C SER A 242 -4.64 21.42 -22.63
N SER A 243 -4.84 22.70 -22.29
CA SER A 243 -5.87 23.56 -22.92
C SER A 243 -5.67 23.80 -24.43
N LYS A 244 -4.45 23.59 -24.95
CA LYS A 244 -4.18 23.66 -26.40
C LYS A 244 -4.65 22.38 -27.07
N GLY A 245 -5.60 22.50 -28.00
CA GLY A 245 -6.03 21.41 -28.88
C GLY A 245 -7.24 20.60 -28.39
N LEU A 246 -7.84 20.92 -27.23
CA LEU A 246 -9.05 20.23 -26.73
C LEU A 246 -10.22 20.31 -27.72
N GLY A 247 -10.49 21.51 -28.25
CA GLY A 247 -11.54 21.70 -29.27
C GLY A 247 -11.26 20.94 -30.58
N ALA A 248 -9.99 20.82 -30.99
CA ALA A 248 -9.60 20.03 -32.15
C ALA A 248 -9.72 18.51 -31.92
N ALA A 249 -9.73 18.08 -30.65
CA ALA A 249 -9.94 16.70 -30.25
C ALA A 249 -11.41 16.37 -29.94
N GLY A 250 -12.31 17.35 -30.06
CA GLY A 250 -13.73 17.22 -29.75
C GLY A 250 -14.00 17.00 -28.26
N ILE A 251 -13.19 17.59 -27.39
CA ILE A 251 -13.33 17.50 -25.93
C ILE A 251 -13.75 18.88 -25.42
N ASP A 252 -14.95 18.95 -24.85
CA ASP A 252 -15.44 20.12 -24.11
C ASP A 252 -15.01 20.02 -22.63
N VAL A 253 -14.61 21.15 -22.05
CA VAL A 253 -14.06 21.17 -20.68
C VAL A 253 -15.14 20.90 -19.65
N GLU A 254 -16.34 21.48 -19.80
CA GLU A 254 -17.43 21.33 -18.85
C GLU A 254 -18.02 19.92 -18.91
N ASP A 255 -18.13 19.35 -20.12
CA ASP A 255 -18.52 17.95 -20.29
C ASP A 255 -17.51 17.01 -19.62
N GLU A 256 -16.21 17.31 -19.72
CA GLU A 256 -15.16 16.48 -19.13
C GLU A 256 -15.10 16.57 -17.61
N ILE A 257 -15.35 17.77 -17.05
CA ILE A 257 -15.52 17.97 -15.60
C ILE A 257 -16.73 17.17 -15.12
N THR A 258 -17.86 17.27 -15.83
CA THR A 258 -19.09 16.55 -15.51
C THR A 258 -18.87 15.03 -15.55
N ARG A 259 -18.16 14.52 -16.56
CA ARG A 259 -17.78 13.11 -16.64
C ARG A 259 -16.84 12.69 -15.51
N GLY A 260 -15.88 13.54 -15.15
CA GLY A 260 -14.99 13.31 -14.02
C GLY A 260 -15.76 13.13 -12.70
N HIS A 261 -16.71 14.03 -12.42
CA HIS A 261 -17.60 13.91 -11.26
C HIS A 261 -18.46 12.64 -11.31
N ALA A 262 -19.04 12.31 -12.47
CA ALA A 262 -19.85 11.11 -12.62
C ALA A 262 -19.05 9.81 -12.40
N LEU A 263 -17.77 9.78 -12.81
CA LEU A 263 -16.86 8.67 -12.55
C LEU A 263 -16.52 8.55 -11.06
N LEU A 264 -16.13 9.65 -10.42
CA LEU A 264 -15.75 9.68 -9.01
C LEU A 264 -16.91 9.35 -8.07
N ASN A 265 -18.13 9.77 -8.39
CA ASN A 265 -19.30 9.50 -7.55
C ASN A 265 -19.80 8.05 -7.64
N LYS A 266 -19.46 7.32 -8.72
CA LYS A 266 -19.86 5.93 -8.91
C LYS A 266 -18.77 4.93 -8.48
N ALA A 267 -17.50 5.35 -8.45
CA ALA A 267 -16.36 4.53 -8.04
C ALA A 267 -16.29 4.34 -6.52
#